data_AF-A0A2E1HE69-F1
#
_entry.id   AF-A0A2E1HE69-F1
#
_cell.length_a   1.000
_cell.length_b   1.000
_cell.length_c   1.000
_cell.angle_alpha   90.00
_cell.angle_beta   90.00
_cell.angle_gamma   90.00
#
_symmetry.space_group_name_H-M   'P 1'
#
loop_
_entity.id
_entity.type
_entity.pdbx_description
1 polymer ?
#
loop_
_entity_poly.entity_id
_entity_poly.type
_entity_poly.pdbx_seq_one_letter_code
_entity_poly.pdbx_strand_id
1 'polypeptide(L)'
;MKTDLNIEIDDATIDRLERIALSRRCTVLKIVQDAIAIYATAHAEPGTVTVGIELPASTVRMWTEEAARHGRTMEKELEIRVLMETIRLGNEAIARAGR
;
A
#
# COMPACT_ATOMS: atom_id res chain seq x y z
N MET A 1 -21.66 4.38 1.55
CA MET A 1 -22.47 5.15 0.58
C MET A 1 -21.91 4.87 -0.80
N LYS A 2 -22.73 4.52 -1.80
CA LYS A 2 -22.26 4.40 -3.20
C LYS A 2 -22.68 5.65 -3.94
N THR A 3 -21.76 6.24 -4.70
CA THR A 3 -22.03 7.39 -5.56
C THR A 3 -21.88 6.92 -6.99
N ASP A 4 -22.91 7.12 -7.80
CA ASP A 4 -22.85 6.85 -9.23
C ASP A 4 -22.17 8.03 -9.94
N LEU A 5 -21.15 7.73 -10.73
CA LEU A 5 -20.38 8.71 -11.50
C LEU A 5 -20.49 8.36 -12.97
N ASN A 6 -20.92 9.33 -13.78
CA ASN A 6 -20.87 9.23 -15.24
C ASN A 6 -19.57 9.87 -15.72
N ILE A 7 -18.78 9.10 -16.47
CA ILE A 7 -17.56 9.57 -17.11
C ILE A 7 -17.72 9.47 -18.62
N GLU A 8 -17.32 10.51 -19.34
CA GLU A 8 -17.24 10.51 -20.79
C GLU A 8 -15.85 10.05 -21.21
N ILE A 9 -15.79 9.03 -22.06
CA ILE A 9 -14.55 8.49 -22.61
C ILE A 9 -14.69 8.52 -24.13
N ASP A 10 -13.68 9.05 -24.83
CA ASP A 10 -13.69 9.11 -26.29
C ASP A 10 -13.67 7.73 -26.96
N ASP A 11 -14.18 7.68 -28.20
CA ASP A 11 -14.33 6.43 -28.96
C ASP A 11 -12.99 5.70 -29.15
N ALA A 12 -11.91 6.43 -29.39
CA ALA A 12 -10.58 5.84 -29.60
C ALA A 12 -10.06 5.13 -28.33
N THR A 13 -10.39 5.67 -27.16
CA THR A 13 -10.06 5.09 -25.86
C THR A 13 -10.96 3.90 -25.56
N ILE A 14 -12.26 3.96 -25.89
CA ILE A 14 -13.16 2.82 -25.78
C ILE A 14 -12.68 1.64 -26.64
N ASP A 15 -12.32 1.87 -27.91
CA ASP A 15 -11.80 0.83 -28.81
C ASP A 15 -10.54 0.13 -28.25
N ARG A 16 -9.68 0.91 -27.58
CA ARG A 16 -8.50 0.38 -26.88
C ARG A 16 -8.89 -0.47 -25.68
N LEU A 17 -9.82 0.01 -24.85
CA LEU A 17 -10.29 -0.71 -23.67
C LEU A 17 -10.99 -2.02 -24.05
N GLU A 18 -11.78 -2.05 -25.13
CA GLU A 18 -12.45 -3.25 -25.62
C GLU A 18 -11.47 -4.34 -26.06
N ARG A 19 -10.40 -3.98 -26.77
CA ARG A 19 -9.33 -4.94 -27.13
C ARG A 19 -8.64 -5.51 -25.89
N ILE A 20 -8.39 -4.68 -24.89
CA ILE A 20 -7.80 -5.13 -23.63
C ILE A 20 -8.78 -6.05 -22.89
N ALA A 21 -10.06 -5.68 -22.82
CA ALA A 21 -11.13 -6.45 -22.20
C ALA A 21 -11.25 -7.85 -22.80
N LEU A 22 -11.21 -7.94 -24.14
CA LEU A 22 -11.22 -9.20 -24.87
C LEU A 22 -10.01 -10.07 -24.51
N SER A 23 -8.80 -9.49 -24.53
CA SER A 23 -7.57 -10.23 -24.20
C SER A 23 -7.55 -10.76 -22.77
N ARG A 24 -8.19 -10.04 -21.84
CA ARG A 24 -8.24 -10.36 -20.40
C ARG A 24 -9.51 -11.10 -19.99
N ARG A 25 -10.41 -11.40 -20.93
CA ARG A 25 -11.73 -12.02 -20.69
C ARG A 25 -12.52 -11.30 -19.59
N CYS A 26 -12.52 -9.97 -19.62
CA CYS A 26 -13.25 -9.14 -18.67
C CYS A 26 -14.06 -8.06 -19.41
N THR A 27 -14.74 -7.18 -18.67
CA THR A 27 -15.52 -6.06 -19.24
C THR A 27 -14.72 -4.77 -19.21
N VAL A 28 -15.05 -3.83 -20.11
CA VAL A 28 -14.49 -2.47 -20.08
C VAL A 28 -14.71 -1.81 -18.73
N LEU A 29 -15.91 -1.96 -18.14
CA LEU A 29 -16.22 -1.46 -16.80
C LEU A 29 -15.24 -1.98 -15.74
N LYS A 30 -14.90 -3.28 -15.78
CA LYS A 30 -13.96 -3.87 -14.83
C LYS A 30 -12.56 -3.26 -14.98
N ILE A 31 -12.10 -3.05 -16.22
CA ILE A 31 -10.81 -2.39 -16.47
C ILE A 31 -10.79 -0.97 -15.92
N VAL A 32 -11.86 -0.20 -16.17
CA VAL A 32 -11.99 1.18 -15.67
C VAL A 32 -11.99 1.21 -14.14
N GLN A 33 -12.75 0.32 -13.49
CA GLN A 33 -12.77 0.20 -12.03
C GLN A 33 -11.40 -0.15 -11.46
N ASP A 34 -10.70 -1.10 -12.07
CA ASP A 34 -9.35 -1.48 -11.62
C ASP A 34 -8.35 -0.34 -11.81
N ALA A 35 -8.43 0.38 -12.93
CA ALA A 35 -7.58 1.55 -13.18
C ALA A 35 -7.82 2.66 -12.15
N ILE A 36 -9.10 2.96 -11.84
CA ILE A 36 -9.45 3.93 -10.80
C ILE A 36 -8.94 3.48 -9.43
N ALA A 37 -9.09 2.20 -9.08
CA ALA A 37 -8.62 1.67 -7.80
C ALA A 37 -7.10 1.75 -7.66
N ILE A 38 -6.36 1.42 -8.72
CA ILE A 38 -4.89 1.56 -8.74
C ILE A 38 -4.49 3.02 -8.59
N TYR A 39 -5.12 3.91 -9.36
CA TYR A 39 -4.83 5.34 -9.29
C TYR A 39 -5.14 5.91 -7.90
N ALA A 40 -6.31 5.58 -7.34
CA ALA A 40 -6.73 5.98 -6.01
C ALA A 40 -5.81 5.41 -4.92
N THR A 41 -5.29 4.19 -5.07
CA THR A 41 -4.33 3.61 -4.10
C THR A 41 -2.98 4.31 -4.20
N ALA A 42 -2.52 4.64 -5.41
CA ALA A 42 -1.26 5.34 -5.63
C ALA A 42 -1.27 6.80 -5.17
N HIS A 43 -2.45 7.43 -5.17
CA HIS A 43 -2.65 8.85 -4.82
C HIS A 43 -3.46 9.06 -3.55
N ALA A 44 -3.84 7.98 -2.86
CA ALA A 44 -4.36 8.09 -1.51
C ALA A 44 -3.24 8.73 -0.70
N GLU A 45 -3.56 9.86 -0.03
CA GLU A 45 -2.70 10.32 1.05
C GLU A 45 -2.47 9.12 1.97
N PRO A 46 -1.22 8.80 2.34
CA PRO A 46 -0.96 7.75 3.30
C PRO A 46 -1.79 8.08 4.54
N GLY A 47 -2.86 7.32 4.76
CA GLY A 47 -3.68 7.50 5.95
C GLY A 47 -2.78 7.26 7.14
N THR A 48 -2.51 8.29 7.94
CA THR A 48 -1.73 8.11 9.16
C THR A 48 -2.61 7.38 10.16
N VAL A 49 -2.41 6.07 10.28
CA VAL A 49 -2.99 5.27 11.37
C VAL A 49 -2.05 5.39 12.57
N THR A 50 -2.48 6.09 13.61
CA THR A 50 -1.77 6.09 14.90
C THR A 50 -2.14 4.83 15.67
N VAL A 51 -1.15 3.99 15.96
CA VAL A 51 -1.31 2.83 16.84
C VAL A 51 -0.71 3.18 18.21
N GLY A 52 -1.54 3.21 19.24
CA GLY A 52 -1.07 3.33 20.62
C GLY A 52 -0.52 1.99 21.09
N ILE A 53 0.76 1.97 21.50
CA ILE A 53 1.41 0.78 22.06
C ILE A 53 1.96 1.10 23.44
N GLU A 54 1.72 0.20 24.39
CA GLU A 54 2.37 0.23 25.69
C GLU A 54 3.63 -0.64 25.63
N LEU A 55 4.76 -0.06 26.00
CA LEU A 55 6.06 -0.74 25.99
C LEU A 55 6.68 -0.72 27.38
N PRO A 56 7.38 -1.79 27.79
CA PRO A 56 8.20 -1.76 28.99
C PRO A 56 9.24 -0.63 28.93
N ALA A 57 9.53 0.00 30.07
CA ALA A 57 10.49 1.11 30.16
C ALA A 57 11.89 0.73 29.64
N SER A 58 12.30 -0.54 29.82
CA SER A 58 13.57 -1.05 29.28
C SER A 58 13.59 -1.04 27.75
N THR A 59 12.49 -1.40 27.10
CA THR A 59 12.32 -1.36 25.65
C THR A 59 12.33 0.06 25.12
N VAL A 60 11.64 0.99 25.80
CA VAL A 60 11.66 2.42 25.46
C VAL A 60 13.09 2.97 25.54
N ARG A 61 13.83 2.67 26.62
CA ARG A 61 15.22 3.11 26.78
C ARG A 61 16.13 2.58 25.68
N MET A 62 16.06 1.29 25.40
CA MET A 62 16.85 0.64 24.34
C MET A 62 16.63 1.34 22.99
N TRP A 63 15.36 1.57 22.61
CA TRP A 63 15.06 2.22 21.33
C TRP A 63 15.42 3.70 21.30
N THR A 64 15.36 4.39 22.43
CA THR A 64 15.82 5.78 22.52
C THR A 64 17.33 5.88 22.25
N GLU A 65 18.13 4.99 22.84
CA GLU A 65 19.57 4.93 22.62
C GLU A 65 19.93 4.59 21.17
N GLU A 66 19.22 3.62 20.59
CA GLU A 66 19.43 3.22 19.20
C GLU A 66 19.06 4.34 18.22
N ALA A 67 17.93 5.02 18.44
CA ALA A 67 17.52 6.16 17.63
C ALA A 67 18.55 7.30 17.70
N ALA A 68 19.11 7.56 18.89
CA ALA A 68 20.15 8.57 19.08
C ALA A 68 21.43 8.25 18.28
N ARG A 69 21.83 6.97 18.17
CA ARG A 69 22.97 6.56 17.34
C ARG A 69 22.79 6.90 15.87
N HIS A 70 21.56 6.96 15.40
CA HIS A 70 21.21 7.30 14.02
C HIS A 70 20.78 8.76 13.83
N GLY A 71 20.81 9.58 14.89
CA GLY A 71 20.35 10.98 14.83
C GLY A 71 18.85 11.11 14.56
N ARG A 72 18.04 10.14 15.02
CA ARG A 72 16.59 10.06 14.81
C ARG A 72 15.82 10.10 16.12
N THR A 73 14.51 10.33 16.05
CA THR A 73 13.61 10.10 17.19
C THR A 73 13.30 8.61 17.34
N MET A 74 12.90 8.20 18.54
CA MET A 74 12.52 6.82 18.83
C MET A 74 11.40 6.33 17.90
N GLU A 75 10.39 7.17 17.67
CA GLU A 75 9.25 6.87 16.80
C GLU A 75 9.72 6.63 15.37
N LYS A 76 10.65 7.44 14.86
CA LYS A 76 11.15 7.28 13.49
C LYS A 76 12.01 6.03 13.32
N GLU A 77 12.82 5.69 14.32
CA GLU A 77 13.59 4.45 14.31
C GLU A 77 12.66 3.22 14.34
N LEU A 78 11.64 3.25 15.20
CA LEU A 78 10.64 2.20 15.29
C LEU A 78 9.85 2.04 13.99
N GLU A 79 9.41 3.13 13.37
CA GLU A 79 8.73 3.12 12.06
C GLU A 79 9.57 2.38 11.02
N ILE A 80 10.84 2.75 10.88
CA ILE A 80 11.75 2.14 9.91
C ILE A 80 11.97 0.65 10.21
N ARG A 81 12.14 0.30 11.49
CA ARG A 81 12.37 -1.10 11.91
C ARG A 81 11.15 -1.98 11.68
N VAL A 82 9.95 -1.49 11.99
CA VAL A 82 8.69 -2.20 11.71
C VAL A 82 8.52 -2.41 10.20
N LEU A 83 8.81 -1.39 9.38
CA LEU A 83 8.75 -1.50 7.92
C LEU A 83 9.72 -2.57 7.38
N MET A 84 11.00 -2.51 7.80
CA MET A 84 12.01 -3.48 7.36
C MET A 84 11.64 -4.92 7.77
N GLU A 85 11.16 -5.10 9.00
CA GLU A 85 10.77 -6.42 9.49
C GLU A 85 9.52 -6.96 8.78
N THR A 86 8.56 -6.08 8.47
CA THR A 86 7.38 -6.45 7.68
C THR A 86 7.77 -6.90 6.27
N ILE A 87 8.67 -6.18 5.61
CA ILE A 87 9.20 -6.56 4.29
C ILE A 87 9.93 -7.91 4.37
N ARG A 88 10.76 -8.11 5.38
CA ARG A 88 11.50 -9.36 5.61
C ARG A 88 10.55 -10.55 5.75
N LEU A 89 9.54 -10.42 6.62
CA LEU A 89 8.53 -11.47 6.85
C LEU A 89 7.68 -11.74 5.59
N GLY A 90 7.30 -10.69 4.85
CA GLY A 90 6.59 -10.82 3.58
C GLY A 90 7.39 -11.62 2.55
N ASN A 91 8.68 -11.31 2.39
CA ASN A 91 9.57 -12.05 1.49
C ASN A 91 9.73 -13.52 1.88
N GLU A 92 9.84 -13.82 3.18
CA GLU A 92 9.88 -15.20 3.66
C GLU A 92 8.58 -15.97 3.40
N ALA A 93 7.42 -15.32 3.58
CA ALA A 93 6.14 -15.94 3.30
C ALA A 93 5.99 -16.29 1.81
N ILE A 94 6.39 -15.38 0.92
CA ILE A 94 6.41 -15.62 -0.54
C ILE A 94 7.33 -16.79 -0.88
N ALA A 95 8.55 -16.82 -0.32
CA ALA A 95 9.51 -17.90 -0.56
C ALA A 95 9.02 -19.27 -0.06
N ARG A 96 8.17 -19.31 0.97
CA ARG A 96 7.54 -20.55 1.47
C ARG A 96 6.36 -20.98 0.61
N ALA A 97 5.57 -20.05 0.08
CA ALA A 97 4.40 -20.35 -0.75
C ALA A 97 4.74 -20.81 -2.18
N GLY A 98 5.94 -20.47 -2.68
CA GLY A 98 6.44 -20.91 -3.98
C GLY A 98 7.14 -22.27 -4.00
N ARG A 99 7.09 -23.03 -2.88
CA ARG A 99 7.64 -24.40 -2.76
C ARG A 99 6.54 -25.45 -2.76
#